data_AF-A0A971BN05-F1
#
_entry.id   AF-A0A971BN05-F1
#
_cell.length_a   1.000
_cell.length_b   1.000
_cell.length_c   1.000
_cell.angle_alpha   90.00
_cell.angle_beta   90.00
_cell.angle_gamma   90.00
#
_symmetry.space_group_name_H-M   'P 1'
#
loop_
_entity.id
_entity.type
_entity.pdbx_description
1 polymer ?
#
loop_
_entity_poly.entity_id
_entity_poly.type
_entity_poly.pdbx_seq_one_letter_code
_entity_poly.pdbx_strand_id
1 'polypeptide(L)'
;MKKGTIMNKADFLKKGDYAKEEYEGLIVCADNSTGKYNLGVEIDDENIVIIDQATPEQVNQRVQELSAKVPEIQKQYQTGSHIYHTSSEME
;
A
#
# COMPACT_ATOMS: atom_id res chain seq x y z
N MET A 1 1.88 -0.24 9.87
CA MET A 1 1.06 0.88 9.33
C MET A 1 -0.44 0.54 9.36
N LYS A 2 -1.38 1.47 9.11
CA LYS A 2 -2.83 1.18 9.13
C LYS A 2 -3.38 0.95 7.71
N LYS A 3 -4.23 -0.06 7.54
CA LYS A 3 -4.98 -0.32 6.29
C LYS A 3 -5.86 0.88 5.92
N GLY A 4 -5.93 1.19 4.62
CA GLY A 4 -6.62 2.32 4.04
C GLY A 4 -5.83 3.63 4.07
N THR A 5 -4.61 3.62 4.62
CA THR A 5 -3.74 4.81 4.60
C THR A 5 -3.14 4.97 3.22
N ILE A 6 -3.24 6.17 2.67
CA ILE A 6 -2.56 6.57 1.45
C ILE A 6 -1.31 7.36 1.84
N MET A 7 -0.20 7.05 1.19
CA MET A 7 1.05 7.76 1.38
C MET A 7 1.89 7.73 0.11
N ASN A 8 2.88 8.60 0.07
CA ASN A 8 3.82 8.65 -1.05
C ASN A 8 4.63 7.34 -1.15
N LYS A 9 4.84 6.87 -2.38
CA LYS A 9 5.63 5.68 -2.72
C LYS A 9 7.03 5.75 -2.13
N ALA A 10 7.70 6.90 -2.23
CA ALA A 10 9.04 7.07 -1.66
C ALA A 10 9.04 6.93 -0.13
N ASP A 11 8.01 7.44 0.57
CA ASP A 11 7.86 7.28 2.02
C ASP A 11 7.57 5.82 2.42
N PHE A 12 6.73 5.13 1.64
CA PHE A 12 6.43 3.72 1.84
C PHE A 12 7.68 2.85 1.67
N LEU A 13 8.48 3.12 0.65
CA LEU A 13 9.74 2.41 0.36
C LEU A 13 10.83 2.72 1.40
N LYS A 14 10.94 3.98 1.86
CA LYS A 14 11.93 4.37 2.89
C LYS A 14 11.68 3.73 4.25
N LYS A 15 10.44 3.33 4.54
CA LYS A 15 10.07 2.76 5.85
C LYS A 15 10.37 1.27 5.99
N GLY A 16 10.78 0.60 4.92
CA GLY A 16 11.26 -0.78 4.98
C GLY A 16 12.71 -0.91 4.57
N ASP A 17 13.46 -1.76 5.26
CA ASP A 17 14.81 -2.18 4.84
C ASP A 17 14.80 -2.89 3.48
N TYR A 18 13.65 -3.44 3.11
CA TYR A 18 13.47 -4.23 1.90
C TYR A 18 12.08 -3.98 1.33
N ALA A 19 12.06 -3.48 0.10
CA ALA A 19 10.86 -3.36 -0.69
C ALA A 19 11.07 -4.10 -2.02
N LYS A 20 10.12 -4.94 -2.39
CA LYS A 20 10.14 -5.69 -3.63
C LYS A 20 8.82 -5.48 -4.35
N GLU A 21 8.90 -5.05 -5.60
CA GLU A 21 7.79 -5.10 -6.55
C GLU A 21 7.63 -6.56 -6.97
N GLU A 22 6.71 -7.26 -6.32
CA GLU A 22 6.44 -8.67 -6.62
C GLU A 22 5.44 -8.82 -7.77
N TYR A 23 4.63 -7.79 -8.02
CA TYR A 23 3.65 -7.69 -9.11
C TYR A 23 3.49 -6.22 -9.53
N GLU A 24 3.15 -5.99 -10.80
CA GLU A 24 2.90 -4.63 -11.31
C GLU A 24 1.83 -3.93 -10.47
N GLY A 25 2.20 -2.81 -9.83
CA GLY A 25 1.33 -2.05 -8.93
C GLY A 25 1.15 -2.62 -7.51
N LEU A 26 1.80 -3.73 -7.13
CA LEU A 26 1.78 -4.28 -5.75
C LEU A 26 3.18 -4.24 -5.14
N ILE A 27 3.31 -3.50 -4.04
CA ILE A 27 4.57 -3.27 -3.35
C ILE A 27 4.48 -3.86 -1.95
N VAL A 28 5.44 -4.72 -1.63
CA VAL A 28 5.58 -5.33 -0.31
C VAL A 28 6.73 -4.64 0.42
N CYS A 29 6.45 -4.11 1.62
CA CYS A 29 7.42 -3.39 2.44
C CYS A 29 7.56 -4.08 3.80
N ALA A 30 8.80 -4.45 4.16
CA ALA A 30 9.09 -5.04 5.47
C ALA A 30 9.06 -3.96 6.56
N ASP A 31 8.24 -4.17 7.59
CA ASP A 31 8.13 -3.30 8.76
C ASP A 31 8.91 -3.91 9.92
N ASN A 32 10.21 -3.59 9.99
CA ASN A 32 11.11 -4.10 11.03
C ASN A 32 10.67 -3.70 12.45
N SER A 33 9.86 -2.65 12.60
CA SER A 33 9.34 -2.24 13.91
C SER A 33 8.27 -3.21 14.43
N THR A 34 7.55 -3.89 13.52
CA THR A 34 6.47 -4.83 13.87
C THR A 34 6.77 -6.29 13.52
N GLY A 35 7.85 -6.55 12.76
CA GLY A 35 8.20 -7.89 12.27
C GLY A 35 7.23 -8.43 11.21
N LYS A 36 6.49 -7.54 10.54
CA LYS A 36 5.44 -7.88 9.56
C LYS A 36 5.71 -7.18 8.23
N TYR A 37 5.01 -7.61 7.18
CA TYR A 37 5.04 -6.99 5.86
C TYR A 37 3.78 -6.17 5.63
N ASN A 38 3.95 -4.91 5.24
CA ASN A 38 2.87 -4.06 4.74
C ASN A 38 2.71 -4.33 3.24
N LEU A 39 1.47 -4.57 2.80
CA LEU A 39 1.12 -4.78 1.40
C LEU A 39 0.42 -3.51 0.91
N GLY A 40 1.08 -2.82 -0.03
CA GLY A 40 0.61 -1.58 -0.61
C GLY A 40 0.32 -1.73 -2.09
N VAL A 41 -0.77 -1.12 -2.55
CA VAL A 41 -1.09 -1.04 -3.99
C VAL A 41 -0.84 0.37 -4.46
N GLU A 42 -0.08 0.50 -5.55
CA GLU A 42 0.11 1.75 -6.26
C GLU A 42 -1.22 2.16 -6.90
N ILE A 43 -1.71 3.35 -6.58
CA ILE A 43 -2.99 3.89 -7.09
C ILE A 43 -2.77 5.00 -8.12
N ASP A 44 -1.59 5.62 -8.11
CA ASP A 44 -1.05 6.52 -9.12
C ASP A 44 0.50 6.52 -9.03
N ASP A 45 1.16 7.31 -9.89
CA ASP A 45 2.62 7.34 -10.05
C ASP A 45 3.38 7.59 -8.73
N GLU A 46 2.77 8.36 -7.81
CA GLU A 46 3.42 8.79 -6.58
C GLU A 46 2.77 8.23 -5.32
N ASN A 47 1.54 7.71 -5.37
CA ASN A 47 0.81 7.27 -4.18
C ASN A 47 0.56 5.77 -4.11
N ILE A 48 0.73 5.25 -2.90
CA ILE A 48 0.43 3.89 -2.50
C ILE A 48 -0.65 3.91 -1.42
N VAL A 49 -1.63 3.02 -1.56
CA VAL A 49 -2.57 2.69 -0.49
C VAL A 49 -2.20 1.39 0.19
N ILE A 50 -2.17 1.40 1.51
CA ILE A 50 -1.91 0.21 2.32
C ILE A 50 -3.21 -0.60 2.39
N ILE A 51 -3.20 -1.79 1.83
CA ILE A 51 -4.42 -2.62 1.72
C ILE A 51 -4.45 -3.76 2.73
N ASP A 52 -3.29 -4.21 3.20
CA ASP A 52 -3.20 -5.26 4.21
C ASP A 52 -1.84 -5.30 4.91
N GLN A 53 -1.75 -6.10 5.97
CA GLN A 53 -0.50 -6.45 6.64
C GLN A 53 -0.44 -7.96 6.89
N ALA A 54 0.70 -8.59 6.61
CA ALA A 54 0.89 -10.04 6.74
C ALA A 54 2.16 -10.39 7.53
N THR A 55 2.18 -11.55 8.18
CA THR A 55 3.41 -12.12 8.74
C THR A 55 4.30 -12.71 7.62
N PRO A 56 5.59 -12.98 7.87
CA PRO A 56 6.47 -13.62 6.89
C PRO A 56 5.94 -14.96 6.35
N GLU A 57 5.20 -15.70 7.16
CA GLU A 57 4.59 -16.98 6.78
C GLU A 57 3.36 -16.81 5.87
N GLN A 58 2.67 -15.67 5.98
CA GLN A 58 1.44 -15.37 5.26
C GLN A 58 1.64 -14.48 4.04
N VAL A 59 2.76 -13.75 3.96
CA VAL A 59 3.00 -12.72 2.95
C VAL A 59 2.85 -13.28 1.54
N ASN A 60 3.43 -14.45 1.25
CA ASN A 60 3.33 -15.07 -0.07
C ASN A 60 1.88 -15.34 -0.47
N GLN A 61 1.09 -15.93 0.43
CA GLN A 61 -0.32 -16.21 0.16
C GLN A 61 -1.09 -14.89 -0.07
N ARG A 62 -0.86 -13.89 0.79
CA ARG A 62 -1.53 -12.59 0.67
C ARG A 62 -1.15 -11.85 -0.60
N VAL A 63 0.10 -11.89 -1.03
CA VAL A 63 0.54 -11.33 -2.31
C VAL A 63 -0.21 -11.97 -3.47
N GLN A 64 -0.36 -13.31 -3.47
CA GLN A 64 -1.12 -14.00 -4.52
C GLN A 64 -2.62 -13.67 -4.51
N GLU A 65 -3.23 -13.54 -3.33
CA GLU A 65 -4.65 -13.17 -3.21
C GLU A 65 -4.89 -11.71 -3.65
N LEU A 66 -3.93 -10.84 -3.38
CA LEU A 66 -4.03 -9.41 -3.65
C LEU A 66 -3.67 -9.06 -5.09
N SER A 67 -2.71 -9.77 -5.71
CA SER A 67 -2.33 -9.53 -7.10
C SER A 67 -3.52 -9.63 -8.06
N ALA A 68 -4.43 -10.58 -7.84
CA ALA A 68 -5.68 -10.71 -8.60
C ALA A 68 -6.66 -9.53 -8.40
N LYS A 69 -6.52 -8.78 -7.31
CA LYS A 69 -7.41 -7.68 -6.91
C LYS A 69 -6.81 -6.30 -7.18
N VAL A 70 -5.53 -6.21 -7.53
CA VAL A 70 -4.83 -4.94 -7.81
C VAL A 70 -5.62 -4.05 -8.78
N PRO A 71 -6.10 -4.52 -9.95
CA PRO A 71 -6.81 -3.66 -10.90
C PRO A 71 -8.14 -3.12 -10.34
N GLU A 72 -8.84 -3.93 -9.53
CA GLU A 72 -10.09 -3.53 -8.89
C GLU A 72 -9.82 -2.45 -7.83
N ILE A 73 -8.78 -2.64 -7.01
CA ILE A 73 -8.36 -1.68 -5.99
C ILE A 73 -7.95 -0.37 -6.65
N GLN A 74 -7.07 -0.40 -7.65
CA GLN A 74 -6.67 0.79 -8.41
C GLN A 74 -7.88 1.54 -8.95
N LYS A 75 -8.82 0.83 -9.56
CA LYS A 75 -10.06 1.42 -10.06
C LYS A 75 -10.92 2.05 -8.95
N GLN A 76 -11.03 1.41 -7.78
CA GLN A 76 -11.79 1.98 -6.65
C GLN A 76 -11.19 3.30 -6.17
N TYR A 77 -9.86 3.39 -6.04
CA TYR A 77 -9.20 4.61 -5.58
C TYR A 77 -9.12 5.69 -6.67
N GLN A 78 -9.02 5.31 -7.95
CA GLN A 78 -9.09 6.24 -9.08
C GLN A 78 -10.50 6.82 -9.28
N THR A 79 -11.55 6.01 -9.13
CA THR A 79 -12.95 6.47 -9.21
C THR A 79 -13.39 7.23 -7.96
N GLY A 80 -12.71 7.03 -6.83
CA GLY A 80 -12.87 7.80 -5.58
C GLY A 80 -12.10 9.13 -5.54
N SER A 81 -11.39 9.51 -6.61
CA SER A 81 -10.57 10.75 -6.74
C SER A 81 -11.40 12.06 -6.77
N HIS A 82 -12.53 12.11 -6.07
CA HIS A 82 -13.29 13.33 -5.80
C HIS A 82 -13.35 13.71 -4.31
N ILE A 83 -12.71 12.95 -3.41
CA ILE A 83 -12.72 13.24 -1.98
C ILE A 83 -11.37 12.96 -1.31
N TYR A 84 -10.37 13.76 -1.66
CA TYR A 84 -9.31 14.13 -0.70
C TYR A 84 -9.45 15.63 -0.44
N HIS A 85 -10.53 15.98 0.26
CA HIS A 85 -10.66 17.28 0.89
C HIS A 85 -9.66 17.29 2.04
N THR A 86 -8.55 18.00 1.84
CA THR A 86 -7.62 18.43 2.89
C THR A 86 -8.44 19.12 3.98
N SER A 87 -8.76 18.38 5.03
CA SER A 87 -9.26 18.95 6.27
C SER A 87 -8.05 19.12 7.19
N SER A 88 -7.88 20.34 7.72
CA SER A 88 -6.73 20.88 8.48
C SER A 88 -5.75 21.58 7.52
N GLU A 89 -5.66 22.90 7.47
CA GLU A 89 -5.48 23.81 8.61
C GLU A 89 -6.50 24.98 8.61
N MET A 90 -7.29 25.07 9.68
CA MET A 90 -7.69 26.37 10.22
C MET A 90 -6.50 26.87 11.02
N GLU A 91 -5.98 28.05 10.70
CA GLU A 91 -5.54 29.10 11.64
C GLU A 91 -5.26 30.40 10.87
#